data_AF-A0A8C6SFB4-F1
#
_entry.id   AF-A0A8C6SFB4-F1
#
_cell.length_a   1.000
_cell.length_b   1.000
_cell.length_c   1.000
_cell.angle_alpha   90.00
_cell.angle_beta   90.00
_cell.angle_gamma   90.00
#
_symmetry.space_group_name_H-M   'P 1'
#
loop_
_entity.id
_entity.type
_entity.pdbx_description
1 polymer ?
#
loop_
_entity_poly.entity_id
_entity_poly.type
_entity_poly.pdbx_seq_one_letter_code
_entity_poly.pdbx_strand_id
1 'polypeptide(L)'
;MKWYLQAERALDTMNFDVIKGRPVRIMWSQRDPSLRKSGVGNIFIKNLDKSIDNKALYDTFSAFGNILSCKVVCDENGSKGYGFVHFETQEAAERAIEKMNGMLLNDRKVFVGRFKSRKEREAEMGARAKEFTNVYVKNFGDDVDDEKLRELFSQFGNALSIRVMTDATGKSRGFGFVSFERHEDAQKAVDDMNGRDFLGRPIYVGRAQKKMERQTELKRRFEQMKQDRMTRYQGVNLYVKNLDDGIDDERLRKEFSPFGTITSAKVMMDGSRSRGFGFVCFSSPEEATKAVTEMNGRIVATKPLYVALAQRKEERQAHLTNQYMQRMASVRAVPNQVINPYQPAPPSGYFMAAIPQAQNRAAYYPAAGQMAQLRPSPRWATQNIRPQHFQSMPTAVRASPPRAQSFSTMRPATHVPRMMSTPRVATQSMAPRPASAVPSAVPVRGVPQFKYGAGVRNPQHHMAPAQVGMPQAAVHVQGQEPLTASMLAAAPPQEQKQMLGERLFPLIQNMHPTLAGKITGMLLEIDNSELLHMLESPESLRSKVDEAVAVLQAHQAKEATQKPVTNTAVAASV
;
A
#
# COMPACT_ATOMS: atom_id res chain seq x y z
N MET A 1 -49.08 -8.25 -17.44
CA MET A 1 -49.35 -9.33 -16.44
C MET A 1 -48.37 -10.50 -16.53
N LYS A 2 -48.40 -11.40 -17.52
CA LYS A 2 -47.56 -12.64 -17.54
C LYS A 2 -46.11 -12.46 -17.07
N TRP A 3 -45.39 -11.49 -17.62
CA TRP A 3 -43.99 -11.18 -17.25
C TRP A 3 -43.78 -10.74 -15.80
N TYR A 4 -44.74 -10.04 -15.19
CA TYR A 4 -44.66 -9.61 -13.79
C TYR A 4 -44.73 -10.82 -12.86
N LEU A 5 -45.75 -11.67 -13.04
CA LEU A 5 -45.94 -12.89 -12.25
C LEU A 5 -44.78 -13.89 -12.42
N GLN A 6 -44.09 -13.87 -13.57
CA GLN A 6 -42.85 -14.63 -13.78
C GLN A 6 -41.65 -14.04 -13.05
N ALA A 7 -41.50 -12.71 -13.01
CA ALA A 7 -40.45 -12.04 -12.25
C ALA A 7 -40.63 -12.18 -10.74
N GLU A 8 -41.88 -12.10 -10.27
CA GLU A 8 -42.31 -12.34 -8.89
C GLU A 8 -41.99 -13.79 -8.47
N ARG A 9 -42.44 -14.80 -9.24
CA ARG A 9 -42.05 -16.20 -8.99
C ARG A 9 -40.54 -16.44 -9.03
N ALA A 10 -39.79 -15.74 -9.87
CA ALA A 10 -38.33 -15.85 -9.90
C ALA A 10 -37.68 -15.23 -8.65
N LEU A 11 -38.22 -14.11 -8.15
CA LEU A 11 -37.79 -13.49 -6.89
C LEU A 11 -38.09 -14.39 -5.68
N ASP A 12 -39.22 -15.10 -5.66
CA ASP A 12 -39.57 -15.99 -4.55
C ASP A 12 -38.82 -17.33 -4.61
N THR A 13 -38.60 -17.87 -5.82
CA THR A 13 -38.07 -19.24 -6.00
C THR A 13 -36.55 -19.30 -6.16
N MET A 14 -35.92 -18.30 -6.78
CA MET A 14 -34.51 -18.33 -7.20
C MET A 14 -33.62 -17.32 -6.48
N ASN A 15 -34.15 -16.59 -5.50
CA ASN A 15 -33.35 -15.68 -4.69
C ASN A 15 -32.53 -16.47 -3.65
N PHE A 16 -31.27 -16.08 -3.46
CA PHE A 16 -30.26 -16.78 -2.67
C PHE A 16 -29.70 -18.09 -3.26
N ASP A 17 -30.22 -18.57 -4.40
CA ASP A 17 -29.71 -19.76 -5.11
C ASP A 17 -28.21 -19.67 -5.47
N VAL A 18 -27.48 -20.76 -5.29
CA VAL A 18 -26.01 -20.79 -5.46
C VAL A 18 -25.61 -21.08 -6.91
N ILE A 19 -25.61 -20.04 -7.76
CA ILE A 19 -25.11 -20.14 -9.13
C ILE A 19 -23.59 -19.95 -9.18
N LYS A 20 -22.87 -20.91 -9.77
CA LYS A 20 -21.39 -20.92 -9.90
C LYS A 20 -20.66 -20.64 -8.57
N GLY A 21 -21.16 -21.24 -7.48
CA GLY A 21 -20.56 -21.12 -6.14
C GLY A 21 -20.79 -19.77 -5.45
N ARG A 22 -21.74 -18.94 -5.94
CA ARG A 22 -22.12 -17.68 -5.29
C ARG A 22 -23.65 -17.59 -5.15
N PRO A 23 -24.20 -17.25 -3.97
CA PRO A 23 -25.62 -17.02 -3.84
C PRO A 23 -26.03 -15.80 -4.67
N VAL A 24 -27.02 -15.98 -5.54
CA VAL A 24 -27.64 -14.93 -6.34
C VAL A 24 -28.50 -14.05 -5.43
N ARG A 25 -28.59 -12.76 -5.74
CA ARG A 25 -29.46 -11.84 -5.01
C ARG A 25 -30.37 -11.12 -5.99
N ILE A 26 -31.58 -11.65 -6.15
CA ILE A 26 -32.62 -11.09 -7.01
C ILE A 26 -33.30 -9.95 -6.24
N MET A 27 -33.69 -8.90 -6.96
CA MET A 27 -34.37 -7.71 -6.42
C MET A 27 -35.02 -6.92 -7.55
N TRP A 28 -36.09 -6.20 -7.24
CA TRP A 28 -36.69 -5.25 -8.17
C TRP A 28 -35.71 -4.12 -8.52
N SER A 29 -35.62 -3.76 -9.80
CA SER A 29 -34.67 -2.76 -10.30
C SER A 29 -35.16 -1.33 -10.06
N GLN A 30 -35.00 -0.86 -8.82
CA GLN A 30 -35.36 0.51 -8.44
C GLN A 30 -34.38 1.50 -9.08
N ARG A 31 -34.88 2.36 -9.97
CA ARG A 31 -34.03 3.29 -10.76
C ARG A 31 -33.51 4.47 -9.93
N ASP A 32 -34.29 4.95 -8.96
CA ASP A 32 -33.91 6.09 -8.14
C ASP A 32 -32.60 5.83 -7.35
N PRO A 33 -31.57 6.69 -7.47
CA PRO A 33 -30.39 6.64 -6.62
C PRO A 33 -30.65 7.03 -5.17
N SER A 34 -31.68 7.82 -4.86
CA SER A 34 -31.93 8.41 -3.54
C SER A 34 -32.23 7.32 -2.50
N LEU A 35 -33.27 6.51 -2.73
CA LEU A 35 -33.67 5.36 -1.92
C LEU A 35 -32.54 4.34 -1.73
N ARG A 36 -31.66 4.19 -2.73
CA ARG A 36 -30.52 3.26 -2.68
C ARG A 36 -29.26 3.83 -1.99
N LYS A 37 -29.17 5.16 -1.81
CA LYS A 37 -28.03 5.86 -1.18
C LYS A 37 -28.36 6.41 0.22
N SER A 38 -29.63 6.63 0.54
CA SER A 38 -30.07 7.27 1.79
C SER A 38 -29.73 6.48 3.05
N GLY A 39 -29.58 5.16 2.95
CA GLY A 39 -29.40 4.27 4.10
C GLY A 39 -30.67 4.06 4.93
N VAL A 40 -31.79 4.70 4.57
CA VAL A 40 -33.09 4.50 5.21
C VAL A 40 -33.50 3.02 5.10
N GLY A 41 -34.14 2.49 6.14
CA GLY A 41 -34.52 1.08 6.19
C GLY A 41 -33.36 0.07 6.30
N ASN A 42 -32.09 0.49 6.28
CA ASN A 42 -30.95 -0.44 6.38
C ASN A 42 -30.56 -0.72 7.84
N ILE A 43 -30.57 -2.00 8.22
CA ILE A 43 -30.05 -2.52 9.48
C ILE A 43 -28.77 -3.33 9.26
N PHE A 44 -27.89 -3.26 10.26
CA PHE A 44 -26.70 -4.08 10.39
C PHE A 44 -26.92 -5.08 11.53
N ILE A 45 -26.63 -6.36 11.25
CA ILE A 45 -26.79 -7.46 12.19
C ILE A 45 -25.44 -8.11 12.44
N LYS A 46 -25.03 -8.21 13.71
CA LYS A 46 -23.72 -8.70 14.15
C LYS A 46 -23.89 -9.84 15.15
N ASN A 47 -22.91 -10.74 15.21
CA ASN A 47 -22.94 -11.95 16.05
C ASN A 47 -24.04 -12.94 15.66
N LEU A 48 -24.35 -13.00 14.36
CA LEU A 48 -25.12 -14.10 13.77
C LEU A 48 -24.36 -15.42 13.98
N ASP A 49 -25.11 -16.52 14.14
CA ASP A 49 -24.51 -17.84 14.05
C ASP A 49 -24.00 -18.14 12.63
N LYS A 50 -22.97 -18.98 12.52
CA LYS A 50 -22.35 -19.32 11.23
C LYS A 50 -23.22 -20.23 10.35
N SER A 51 -24.21 -20.91 10.94
CA SER A 51 -25.24 -21.68 10.24
C SER A 51 -26.29 -20.82 9.54
N ILE A 52 -26.44 -19.55 9.94
CA ILE A 52 -27.44 -18.66 9.37
C ILE A 52 -26.98 -18.19 7.99
N ASP A 53 -27.74 -18.58 6.97
CA ASP A 53 -27.55 -18.22 5.58
C ASP A 53 -28.39 -16.98 5.20
N ASN A 54 -28.46 -16.65 3.91
CA ASN A 54 -29.25 -15.52 3.44
C ASN A 54 -30.77 -15.79 3.57
N LYS A 55 -31.22 -17.04 3.32
CA LYS A 55 -32.64 -17.40 3.37
C LYS A 55 -33.15 -17.41 4.81
N ALA A 56 -32.47 -18.06 5.75
CA ALA A 56 -32.87 -18.02 7.15
C ALA A 56 -32.87 -16.60 7.73
N LEU A 57 -31.95 -15.73 7.28
CA LEU A 57 -31.95 -14.31 7.63
C LEU A 57 -33.15 -13.55 7.03
N TYR A 58 -33.52 -13.84 5.77
CA TYR A 58 -34.71 -13.28 5.14
C TYR A 58 -35.99 -13.72 5.87
N ASP A 59 -36.17 -15.04 6.04
CA ASP A 59 -37.33 -15.65 6.70
C ASP A 59 -37.52 -15.03 8.10
N THR A 60 -36.46 -14.98 8.92
CA THR A 60 -36.50 -14.43 10.28
C THR A 60 -36.89 -12.94 10.33
N PHE A 61 -36.36 -12.12 9.43
CA PHE A 61 -36.57 -10.67 9.48
C PHE A 61 -37.80 -10.19 8.69
N SER A 62 -38.35 -11.01 7.79
CA SER A 62 -39.56 -10.70 7.00
C SER A 62 -40.78 -10.35 7.89
N ALA A 63 -40.85 -10.92 9.09
CA ALA A 63 -41.90 -10.66 10.07
C ALA A 63 -42.00 -9.20 10.58
N PHE A 64 -40.98 -8.37 10.36
CA PHE A 64 -40.98 -6.95 10.78
C PHE A 64 -41.41 -5.98 9.66
N GLY A 65 -41.38 -6.43 8.39
CA GLY A 65 -41.77 -5.67 7.21
C GLY A 65 -41.12 -6.20 5.93
N ASN A 66 -41.50 -5.63 4.78
CA ASN A 66 -40.98 -6.04 3.47
C ASN A 66 -39.45 -5.81 3.35
N ILE A 67 -38.72 -6.83 2.93
CA ILE A 67 -37.26 -6.80 2.75
C ILE A 67 -36.92 -6.61 1.27
N LEU A 68 -36.44 -5.42 0.91
CA LEU A 68 -35.89 -5.13 -0.42
C LEU A 68 -34.58 -5.89 -0.67
N SER A 69 -33.81 -6.17 0.39
CA SER A 69 -32.57 -6.95 0.28
C SER A 69 -32.07 -7.48 1.61
N CYS A 70 -31.61 -8.73 1.67
CA CYS A 70 -30.70 -9.18 2.74
C CYS A 70 -29.38 -9.69 2.16
N LYS A 71 -28.35 -9.77 3.01
CA LYS A 71 -27.07 -10.43 2.71
C LYS A 71 -26.31 -10.78 4.00
N VAL A 72 -26.01 -12.07 4.18
CA VAL A 72 -24.94 -12.53 5.09
C VAL A 72 -23.58 -12.35 4.40
N VAL A 73 -22.56 -11.92 5.13
CA VAL A 73 -21.19 -11.84 4.59
C VAL A 73 -20.44 -13.12 4.88
N CYS A 74 -20.12 -13.87 3.82
CA CYS A 74 -19.27 -15.06 3.88
C CYS A 74 -17.83 -14.75 3.43
N ASP A 75 -16.90 -15.58 3.91
CA ASP A 75 -15.52 -15.73 3.45
C ASP A 75 -15.36 -17.07 2.72
N GLU A 76 -14.13 -17.37 2.26
CA GLU A 76 -13.73 -18.70 1.78
C GLU A 76 -13.95 -19.81 2.84
N ASN A 77 -13.98 -19.46 4.12
CA ASN A 77 -14.29 -20.35 5.26
C ASN A 77 -15.74 -20.23 5.78
N GLY A 78 -16.69 -19.71 4.98
CA GLY A 78 -18.10 -19.59 5.34
C GLY A 78 -18.47 -18.27 6.05
N SER A 79 -19.62 -18.24 6.72
CA SER A 79 -20.18 -17.00 7.31
C SER A 79 -19.23 -16.31 8.29
N LYS A 80 -19.05 -14.99 8.12
CA LYS A 80 -18.29 -14.11 9.04
C LYS A 80 -19.09 -13.72 10.29
N GLY A 81 -20.31 -14.23 10.48
CA GLY A 81 -21.15 -13.95 11.65
C GLY A 81 -21.75 -12.54 11.67
N TYR A 82 -21.91 -11.92 10.51
CA TYR A 82 -22.62 -10.64 10.35
C TYR A 82 -23.30 -10.53 8.98
N GLY A 83 -24.32 -9.69 8.91
CA GLY A 83 -25.12 -9.45 7.72
C GLY A 83 -25.78 -8.08 7.71
N PHE A 84 -26.51 -7.82 6.63
CA PHE A 84 -27.25 -6.59 6.38
C PHE A 84 -28.65 -6.94 5.90
N VAL A 85 -29.65 -6.18 6.33
CA VAL A 85 -31.04 -6.27 5.84
C VAL A 85 -31.50 -4.84 5.53
N HIS A 86 -32.12 -4.67 4.37
CA HIS A 86 -32.71 -3.43 3.89
C HIS A 86 -34.22 -3.65 3.81
N PHE A 87 -34.93 -3.04 4.74
CA PHE A 87 -36.38 -2.93 4.68
C PHE A 87 -36.80 -1.83 3.72
N GLU A 88 -38.00 -1.94 3.19
CA GLU A 88 -38.65 -0.91 2.37
C GLU A 88 -38.93 0.38 3.14
N THR A 89 -39.23 0.28 4.44
CA THR A 89 -39.58 1.42 5.30
C THR A 89 -38.67 1.52 6.53
N GLN A 90 -38.55 2.74 7.09
CA GLN A 90 -37.70 2.97 8.27
C GLN A 90 -38.29 2.33 9.52
N GLU A 91 -39.61 2.35 9.66
CA GLU A 91 -40.35 1.86 10.81
C GLU A 91 -40.24 0.33 10.91
N ALA A 92 -40.11 -0.37 9.78
CA ALA A 92 -39.81 -1.81 9.76
C ALA A 92 -38.40 -2.10 10.29
N ALA A 93 -37.41 -1.31 9.87
CA ALA A 93 -36.05 -1.39 10.38
C ALA A 93 -35.97 -1.08 11.89
N GLU A 94 -36.73 -0.10 12.37
CA GLU A 94 -36.76 0.29 13.79
C GLU A 94 -37.45 -0.78 14.65
N ARG A 95 -38.62 -1.29 14.25
CA ARG A 95 -39.26 -2.43 14.93
C ARG A 95 -38.36 -3.67 14.96
N ALA A 96 -37.59 -3.92 13.90
CA ALA A 96 -36.62 -5.01 13.86
C ALA A 96 -35.43 -4.77 14.82
N ILE A 97 -34.93 -3.54 14.93
CA ILE A 97 -33.89 -3.17 15.91
C ILE A 97 -34.42 -3.38 17.33
N GLU A 98 -35.55 -2.77 17.67
CA GLU A 98 -36.11 -2.80 19.03
C GLU A 98 -36.41 -4.21 19.53
N LYS A 99 -36.97 -5.06 18.66
CA LYS A 99 -37.38 -6.42 19.05
C LYS A 99 -36.25 -7.44 18.97
N MET A 100 -35.36 -7.38 17.98
CA MET A 100 -34.33 -8.41 17.78
C MET A 100 -32.98 -8.09 18.43
N ASN A 101 -32.68 -6.83 18.78
CA ASN A 101 -31.40 -6.48 19.36
C ASN A 101 -31.22 -7.08 20.78
N GLY A 102 -30.31 -8.04 20.91
CA GLY A 102 -30.06 -8.79 22.15
C GLY A 102 -30.77 -10.14 22.25
N MET A 103 -31.68 -10.47 21.32
CA MET A 103 -32.33 -11.78 21.27
C MET A 103 -31.35 -12.90 20.94
N LEU A 104 -31.65 -14.11 21.40
CA LEU A 104 -30.91 -15.33 21.09
C LEU A 104 -31.41 -15.92 19.76
N LEU A 105 -30.51 -16.08 18.80
CA LEU A 105 -30.76 -16.71 17.50
C LEU A 105 -29.69 -17.79 17.28
N ASN A 106 -30.08 -19.07 17.26
CA ASN A 106 -29.20 -20.23 17.34
C ASN A 106 -28.15 -20.07 18.48
N ASP A 107 -28.64 -19.90 19.71
CA ASP A 107 -27.89 -19.68 20.96
C ASP A 107 -26.93 -18.48 21.01
N ARG A 108 -26.90 -17.64 19.97
CA ARG A 108 -26.10 -16.39 19.97
C ARG A 108 -26.97 -15.17 20.17
N LYS A 109 -26.58 -14.30 21.09
CA LYS A 109 -27.20 -12.96 21.23
C LYS A 109 -26.83 -12.13 20.00
N VAL A 110 -27.79 -11.91 19.10
CA VAL A 110 -27.58 -11.08 17.92
C VAL A 110 -27.65 -9.61 18.31
N PHE A 111 -26.78 -8.79 17.75
CA PHE A 111 -26.83 -7.34 17.88
C PHE A 111 -27.42 -6.77 16.60
N VAL A 112 -28.49 -5.99 16.73
CA VAL A 112 -29.19 -5.35 15.60
C VAL A 112 -29.17 -3.84 15.81
N GLY A 113 -28.78 -3.09 14.78
CA GLY A 113 -28.73 -1.62 14.84
C GLY A 113 -28.81 -0.99 13.46
N ARG A 114 -28.99 0.34 13.41
CA ARG A 114 -29.00 1.10 12.15
C ARG A 114 -27.67 0.90 11.38
N PHE A 115 -27.74 0.78 10.07
CA PHE A 115 -26.55 0.64 9.22
C PHE A 115 -25.72 1.93 9.20
N LYS A 116 -24.60 1.93 9.91
CA LYS A 116 -23.55 2.95 9.76
C LYS A 116 -22.60 2.60 8.63
N SER A 117 -22.28 3.56 7.77
CA SER A 117 -21.36 3.37 6.65
C SER A 117 -19.94 3.03 7.13
N ARG A 118 -19.08 2.47 6.27
CA ARG A 118 -17.68 2.16 6.65
C ARG A 118 -16.93 3.43 7.08
N LYS A 119 -17.03 4.51 6.28
CA LYS A 119 -16.35 5.79 6.52
C LYS A 119 -16.81 6.46 7.82
N GLU A 120 -18.12 6.45 8.06
CA GLU A 120 -18.74 6.95 9.30
C GLU A 120 -18.28 6.13 10.52
N ARG A 121 -18.29 4.80 10.43
CA ARG A 121 -17.86 3.92 11.52
C ARG A 121 -16.36 4.04 11.81
N GLU A 122 -15.53 4.24 10.79
CA GLU A 122 -14.10 4.53 10.95
C GLU A 122 -13.87 5.93 11.57
N ALA A 123 -14.72 6.92 11.26
CA ALA A 123 -14.69 8.23 11.91
C ALA A 123 -15.17 8.18 13.38
N GLU A 124 -16.27 7.49 13.68
CA GLU A 124 -16.82 7.29 15.02
C GLU A 124 -15.87 6.47 15.90
N MET A 125 -15.35 5.34 15.40
CA MET A 125 -14.29 4.58 16.09
C MET A 125 -13.01 5.40 16.24
N GLY A 126 -12.69 6.27 15.27
CA GLY A 126 -11.55 7.18 15.34
C GLY A 126 -11.71 8.28 16.39
N ALA A 127 -12.91 8.83 16.55
CA ALA A 127 -13.27 9.78 17.61
C ALA A 127 -13.28 9.09 18.99
N ARG A 128 -13.93 7.94 19.11
CA ARG A 128 -13.97 7.13 20.33
C ARG A 128 -12.63 6.49 20.71
N ALA A 129 -11.66 6.48 19.80
CA ALA A 129 -10.26 6.15 20.08
C ALA A 129 -9.37 7.38 20.35
N LYS A 130 -9.90 8.60 20.20
CA LYS A 130 -9.37 9.84 20.78
C LYS A 130 -9.96 10.10 22.17
N GLU A 131 -11.19 9.67 22.43
CA GLU A 131 -11.76 9.66 23.78
C GLU A 131 -10.91 8.80 24.73
N PHE A 132 -10.06 9.46 25.52
CA PHE A 132 -9.29 8.83 26.60
C PHE A 132 -9.67 9.46 27.94
N THR A 133 -9.93 8.60 28.93
CA THR A 133 -10.00 8.96 30.35
C THR A 133 -8.66 8.76 31.07
N ASN A 134 -7.79 7.91 30.51
CA ASN A 134 -6.54 7.52 31.14
C ASN A 134 -5.37 8.38 30.61
N VAL A 135 -4.75 9.10 31.54
CA VAL A 135 -3.59 9.97 31.37
C VAL A 135 -2.36 9.29 31.96
N TYR A 136 -1.23 9.42 31.27
CA TYR A 136 0.11 9.03 31.71
C TYR A 136 0.89 10.29 32.06
N VAL A 137 1.43 10.32 33.27
CA VAL A 137 2.18 11.45 33.83
C VAL A 137 3.62 10.99 34.05
N LYS A 138 4.62 11.80 33.69
CA LYS A 138 6.04 11.46 33.81
C LYS A 138 6.89 12.69 34.13
N ASN A 139 8.08 12.48 34.69
CA ASN A 139 9.11 13.48 34.97
C ASN A 139 8.80 14.46 36.14
N PHE A 140 7.81 14.14 36.98
CA PHE A 140 7.44 14.94 38.15
C PHE A 140 8.43 14.87 39.32
N GLY A 141 9.44 13.99 39.27
CA GLY A 141 10.39 13.75 40.36
C GLY A 141 10.16 12.42 41.07
N ASP A 142 11.01 12.15 42.04
CA ASP A 142 11.00 10.94 42.85
C ASP A 142 10.43 11.16 44.27
N ASP A 143 10.18 12.42 44.63
CA ASP A 143 9.60 12.90 45.90
C ASP A 143 8.07 13.13 45.80
N VAL A 144 7.39 12.45 44.86
CA VAL A 144 5.98 12.64 44.54
C VAL A 144 5.22 11.32 44.66
N ASP A 145 4.31 11.28 45.63
CA ASP A 145 3.44 10.15 45.94
C ASP A 145 2.02 10.33 45.39
N ASP A 146 1.17 9.31 45.58
CA ASP A 146 -0.20 9.26 45.04
C ASP A 146 -1.09 10.41 45.52
N GLU A 147 -0.92 10.86 46.77
CA GLU A 147 -1.63 11.97 47.38
C GLU A 147 -1.26 13.30 46.72
N LYS A 148 0.04 13.53 46.48
CA LYS A 148 0.53 14.77 45.86
C LYS A 148 0.18 14.83 44.38
N LEU A 149 0.22 13.69 43.69
CA LEU A 149 -0.28 13.57 42.32
C LEU A 149 -1.81 13.77 42.25
N ARG A 150 -2.56 13.35 43.28
CA ARG A 150 -4.01 13.57 43.36
C ARG A 150 -4.38 15.04 43.55
N GLU A 151 -3.71 15.73 44.47
CA GLU A 151 -3.86 17.18 44.67
C GLU A 151 -3.62 17.96 43.37
N LEU A 152 -2.55 17.64 42.64
CA LEU A 152 -2.20 18.27 41.36
C LEU A 152 -3.23 18.05 40.26
N PHE A 153 -3.86 16.87 40.19
CA PHE A 153 -4.77 16.53 39.10
C PHE A 153 -6.25 16.71 39.44
N SER A 154 -6.63 16.86 40.72
CA SER A 154 -8.01 17.12 41.15
C SER A 154 -8.58 18.45 40.63
N GLN A 155 -7.73 19.43 40.32
CA GLN A 155 -8.16 20.72 39.76
C GLN A 155 -8.76 20.62 38.35
N PHE A 156 -8.49 19.53 37.61
CA PHE A 156 -8.97 19.35 36.22
C PHE A 156 -10.29 18.59 36.13
N GLY A 157 -10.62 17.76 37.13
CA GLY A 157 -11.86 16.98 37.21
C GLY A 157 -11.74 15.75 38.11
N ASN A 158 -12.81 14.96 38.18
CA ASN A 158 -12.88 13.79 39.08
C ASN A 158 -11.98 12.65 38.59
N ALA A 159 -11.06 12.18 39.45
CA ALA A 159 -10.12 11.11 39.16
C ALA A 159 -10.53 9.80 39.87
N LEU A 160 -11.08 8.86 39.10
CA LEU A 160 -11.50 7.52 39.55
C LEU A 160 -10.33 6.66 40.08
N SER A 161 -9.12 6.86 39.56
CA SER A 161 -7.94 6.12 40.01
C SER A 161 -6.66 6.89 39.72
N ILE A 162 -5.75 6.94 40.69
CA ILE A 162 -4.41 7.50 40.56
C ILE A 162 -3.41 6.47 41.07
N ARG A 163 -2.30 6.31 40.36
CA ARG A 163 -1.21 5.41 40.74
C ARG A 163 0.14 5.88 40.20
N VAL A 164 1.03 6.34 41.08
CA VAL A 164 2.47 6.43 40.88
C VAL A 164 3.04 5.02 40.78
N MET A 165 3.96 4.81 39.85
CA MET A 165 4.66 3.54 39.72
C MET A 165 5.98 3.61 40.50
N THR A 166 6.07 2.82 41.55
CA THR A 166 7.30 2.60 42.34
C THR A 166 8.13 1.45 41.76
N ASP A 167 9.44 1.44 42.01
CA ASP A 167 10.31 0.29 41.75
C ASP A 167 10.35 -0.66 42.96
N ALA A 168 11.00 -1.82 42.83
CA ALA A 168 10.99 -2.87 43.86
C ALA A 168 11.55 -2.47 45.24
N THR A 169 12.20 -1.31 45.34
CA THR A 169 12.69 -0.69 46.59
C THR A 169 11.69 0.28 47.23
N GLY A 170 10.47 0.38 46.69
CA GLY A 170 9.44 1.34 47.13
C GLY A 170 9.61 2.76 46.57
N LYS A 171 10.76 3.11 45.99
CA LYS A 171 11.01 4.47 45.47
C LYS A 171 10.24 4.75 44.17
N SER A 172 9.64 5.93 44.07
CA SER A 172 8.87 6.40 42.90
C SER A 172 9.74 6.53 41.65
N ARG A 173 9.25 6.02 40.51
CA ARG A 173 9.99 5.95 39.24
C ARG A 173 9.87 7.21 38.38
N GLY A 174 9.36 8.30 38.96
CA GLY A 174 9.03 9.53 38.24
C GLY A 174 7.99 9.36 37.14
N PHE A 175 7.07 8.39 37.27
CA PHE A 175 5.90 8.28 36.39
C PHE A 175 4.70 7.62 37.09
N GLY A 176 3.51 7.92 36.60
CA GLY A 176 2.25 7.42 37.13
C GLY A 176 1.13 7.48 36.09
N PHE A 177 -0.06 7.05 36.52
CA PHE A 177 -1.28 7.05 35.73
C PHE A 177 -2.41 7.72 36.51
N VAL A 178 -3.22 8.50 35.81
CA VAL A 178 -4.44 9.16 36.32
C VAL A 178 -5.59 8.72 35.41
N SER A 179 -6.69 8.26 35.99
CA SER A 179 -7.90 7.82 35.31
C SER A 179 -9.03 8.76 35.71
N PHE A 180 -9.46 9.61 34.79
CA PHE A 180 -10.58 10.54 35.00
C PHE A 180 -11.93 9.88 34.73
N GLU A 181 -12.99 10.43 35.29
CA GLU A 181 -14.36 10.00 34.99
C GLU A 181 -14.79 10.40 33.57
N ARG A 182 -14.38 11.60 33.11
CA ARG A 182 -14.77 12.17 31.81
C ARG A 182 -13.54 12.41 30.92
N HIS A 183 -13.69 12.21 29.62
CA HIS A 183 -12.61 12.46 28.64
C HIS A 183 -12.21 13.94 28.59
N GLU A 184 -13.17 14.86 28.70
CA GLU A 184 -12.92 16.31 28.70
C GLU A 184 -11.91 16.73 29.77
N ASP A 185 -11.99 16.12 30.95
CA ASP A 185 -11.14 16.45 32.09
C ASP A 185 -9.73 15.87 31.95
N ALA A 186 -9.64 14.65 31.40
CA ALA A 186 -8.38 14.05 30.96
C ALA A 186 -7.70 14.85 29.85
N GLN A 187 -8.47 15.47 28.94
CA GLN A 187 -7.94 16.31 27.87
C GLN A 187 -7.41 17.65 28.42
N LYS A 188 -8.19 18.36 29.27
CA LYS A 188 -7.71 19.56 29.99
C LYS A 188 -6.41 19.29 30.77
N ALA A 189 -6.36 18.18 31.50
CA ALA A 189 -5.20 17.76 32.27
C ALA A 189 -3.97 17.47 31.40
N VAL A 190 -4.14 17.04 30.15
CA VAL A 190 -3.04 16.92 29.18
C VAL A 190 -2.64 18.30 28.66
N ASP A 191 -3.59 19.13 28.25
CA ASP A 191 -3.30 20.38 27.54
C ASP A 191 -2.70 21.49 28.43
N ASP A 192 -3.07 21.56 29.72
CA ASP A 192 -2.52 22.58 30.66
C ASP A 192 -1.24 22.13 31.38
N MET A 193 -1.08 20.83 31.69
CA MET A 193 0.09 20.36 32.45
C MET A 193 1.24 19.87 31.58
N ASN A 194 1.02 19.45 30.33
CA ASN A 194 2.09 18.88 29.51
C ASN A 194 3.13 19.94 29.11
N GLY A 195 4.30 19.88 29.75
CA GLY A 195 5.40 20.83 29.56
C GLY A 195 5.50 21.90 30.64
N ARG A 196 4.60 21.96 31.63
CA ARG A 196 4.77 22.84 32.80
C ARG A 196 5.97 22.42 33.63
N ASP A 197 6.71 23.38 34.16
CA ASP A 197 7.74 23.09 35.16
C ASP A 197 7.11 22.77 36.52
N PHE A 198 7.43 21.58 37.04
CA PHE A 198 7.06 21.10 38.36
C PHE A 198 8.31 20.61 39.09
N LEU A 199 8.54 21.11 40.32
CA LEU A 199 9.79 20.88 41.08
C LEU A 199 11.07 21.13 40.25
N GLY A 200 11.06 22.16 39.40
CA GLY A 200 12.19 22.52 38.53
C GLY A 200 12.44 21.56 37.36
N ARG A 201 11.45 20.76 36.97
CA ARG A 201 11.52 19.83 35.83
C ARG A 201 10.25 19.92 34.98
N PRO A 202 10.32 19.91 33.63
CA PRO A 202 9.13 19.91 32.80
C PRO A 202 8.40 18.56 32.91
N ILE A 203 7.17 18.58 33.43
CA ILE A 203 6.32 17.39 33.56
C ILE A 203 5.75 17.01 32.19
N TYR A 204 5.81 15.74 31.83
CA TYR A 204 5.20 15.23 30.59
C TYR A 204 3.86 14.59 30.91
N VAL A 205 2.82 15.02 30.20
CA VAL A 205 1.44 14.54 30.40
C VAL A 205 0.83 14.20 29.04
N GLY A 206 0.17 13.05 28.93
CA GLY A 206 -0.41 12.62 27.65
C GLY A 206 -1.26 11.37 27.78
N ARG A 207 -1.91 10.93 26.69
CA ARG A 207 -2.73 9.71 26.68
C ARG A 207 -1.95 8.48 27.18
N ALA A 208 -2.52 7.73 28.11
CA ALA A 208 -1.98 6.46 28.56
C ALA A 208 -2.12 5.35 27.49
N GLN A 209 -1.13 5.26 26.60
CA GLN A 209 -1.03 4.21 25.59
C GLN A 209 -0.70 2.84 26.22
N LYS A 210 -1.27 1.76 25.67
CA LYS A 210 -0.89 0.40 26.07
C LYS A 210 0.53 0.08 25.58
N LYS A 211 1.30 -0.74 26.33
CA LYS A 211 2.71 -1.07 26.01
C LYS A 211 2.91 -1.54 24.55
N MET A 212 2.00 -2.37 24.04
CA MET A 212 2.02 -2.89 22.66
C MET A 212 1.67 -1.82 21.60
N GLU A 213 0.70 -0.96 21.90
CA GLU A 213 0.32 0.20 21.06
C GLU A 213 1.51 1.16 20.93
N ARG A 214 2.06 1.60 22.07
CA ARG A 214 3.24 2.47 22.15
C ARG A 214 4.45 1.90 21.42
N GLN A 215 4.72 0.60 21.57
CA GLN A 215 5.83 -0.06 20.87
C GLN A 215 5.62 -0.11 19.35
N THR A 216 4.36 -0.28 18.90
CA THR A 216 4.01 -0.31 17.47
C THR A 216 4.07 1.09 16.85
N GLU A 217 3.57 2.12 17.53
CA GLU A 217 3.65 3.50 17.07
C GLU A 217 5.10 4.01 17.08
N LEU A 218 5.87 3.72 18.14
CA LEU A 218 7.28 4.08 18.20
C LEU A 218 8.08 3.38 17.08
N LYS A 219 7.82 2.10 16.82
CA LYS A 219 8.38 1.37 15.67
C LYS A 219 8.00 2.06 14.35
N ARG A 220 6.71 2.37 14.13
CA ARG A 220 6.24 3.08 12.93
C ARG A 220 6.92 4.44 12.76
N ARG A 221 7.12 5.20 13.83
CA ARG A 221 7.80 6.51 13.81
C ARG A 221 9.30 6.39 13.50
N PHE A 222 9.97 5.35 13.99
CA PHE A 222 11.35 5.04 13.59
C PHE A 222 11.46 4.53 12.14
N GLU A 223 10.53 3.70 11.68
CA GLU A 223 10.46 3.24 10.29
C GLU A 223 10.19 4.41 9.33
N GLN A 224 9.26 5.31 9.69
CA GLN A 224 9.01 6.56 8.96
C GLN A 224 10.25 7.46 8.93
N MET A 225 10.90 7.73 10.07
CA MET A 225 12.12 8.53 10.10
C MET A 225 13.27 7.87 9.29
N LYS A 226 13.36 6.53 9.27
CA LYS A 226 14.30 5.80 8.41
C LYS A 226 13.92 5.93 6.92
N GLN A 227 12.63 5.95 6.60
CA GLN A 227 12.11 6.09 5.24
C GLN A 227 12.24 7.51 4.70
N ASP A 228 11.93 8.55 5.49
CA ASP A 228 12.15 9.95 5.13
C ASP A 228 13.65 10.20 4.87
N ARG A 229 14.51 9.64 5.74
CA ARG A 229 15.97 9.61 5.53
C ARG A 229 16.39 8.67 4.39
N MET A 230 15.53 7.80 3.86
CA MET A 230 15.80 7.00 2.66
C MET A 230 15.52 7.85 1.42
N THR A 231 14.27 8.30 1.26
CA THR A 231 13.78 9.13 0.16
C THR A 231 14.63 10.39 -0.01
N ARG A 232 14.96 11.10 1.08
CA ARG A 232 15.76 12.35 1.02
C ARG A 232 17.19 12.19 0.47
N TYR A 233 17.73 10.97 0.44
CA TYR A 233 19.05 10.68 -0.12
C TYR A 233 19.01 9.76 -1.35
N GLN A 234 17.81 9.46 -1.87
CA GLN A 234 17.62 8.64 -3.06
C GLN A 234 17.86 9.49 -4.32
N GLY A 235 18.70 8.99 -5.24
CA GLY A 235 19.06 9.71 -6.48
C GLY A 235 19.99 10.92 -6.32
N VAL A 236 19.95 11.62 -5.19
CA VAL A 236 20.75 12.85 -4.93
C VAL A 236 22.17 12.60 -4.42
N ASN A 237 22.45 11.42 -3.86
CA ASN A 237 23.75 11.10 -3.25
C ASN A 237 24.60 10.23 -4.18
N LEU A 238 25.81 10.70 -4.46
CA LEU A 238 26.81 10.04 -5.30
C LEU A 238 27.89 9.37 -4.46
N TYR A 239 28.40 8.26 -4.99
CA TYR A 239 29.59 7.57 -4.53
C TYR A 239 30.72 7.87 -5.51
N VAL A 240 31.77 8.53 -5.03
CA VAL A 240 32.96 8.89 -5.80
C VAL A 240 34.11 8.00 -5.32
N LYS A 241 34.72 7.23 -6.22
CA LYS A 241 35.83 6.30 -5.94
C LYS A 241 37.03 6.65 -6.84
N ASN A 242 38.20 6.16 -6.45
CA ASN A 242 39.49 6.44 -7.08
C ASN A 242 39.91 7.90 -6.93
N LEU A 243 39.50 8.52 -5.80
CA LEU A 243 40.06 9.78 -5.33
C LEU A 243 41.56 9.61 -5.11
N ASP A 244 42.32 10.66 -5.41
CA ASP A 244 43.73 10.71 -5.03
C ASP A 244 43.90 10.96 -3.52
N ASP A 245 45.03 10.52 -2.97
CA ASP A 245 45.28 10.54 -1.53
C ASP A 245 45.36 11.99 -1.00
N GLY A 246 45.61 12.99 -1.87
CA GLY A 246 45.55 14.44 -1.61
C GLY A 246 44.28 15.15 -2.10
N ILE A 247 43.11 14.51 -2.01
CA ILE A 247 41.79 15.13 -2.21
C ILE A 247 40.98 15.05 -0.92
N ASP A 248 40.82 16.20 -0.26
CA ASP A 248 39.99 16.39 0.94
C ASP A 248 38.56 16.84 0.62
N ASP A 249 37.69 16.89 1.65
CA ASP A 249 36.27 17.27 1.57
C ASP A 249 36.03 18.58 0.80
N GLU A 250 36.87 19.61 1.04
CA GLU A 250 36.76 20.91 0.36
C GLU A 250 37.13 20.83 -1.13
N ARG A 251 38.18 20.07 -1.46
CA ARG A 251 38.61 19.89 -2.86
C ARG A 251 37.58 19.06 -3.62
N LEU A 252 37.06 18.00 -3.01
CA LEU A 252 35.95 17.22 -3.54
C LEU A 252 34.69 18.10 -3.76
N ARG A 253 34.35 18.98 -2.81
CA ARG A 253 33.26 19.96 -2.96
C ARG A 253 33.52 20.91 -4.13
N LYS A 254 34.74 21.43 -4.27
CA LYS A 254 35.11 22.37 -5.33
C LYS A 254 34.98 21.74 -6.72
N GLU A 255 35.55 20.55 -6.94
CA GLU A 255 35.49 19.84 -8.22
C GLU A 255 34.04 19.48 -8.64
N PHE A 256 33.14 19.23 -7.69
CA PHE A 256 31.75 18.87 -7.98
C PHE A 256 30.75 20.05 -7.97
N SER A 257 31.14 21.22 -7.45
CA SER A 257 30.26 22.40 -7.41
C SER A 257 29.76 22.96 -8.77
N PRO A 258 30.44 22.81 -9.92
CA PRO A 258 29.92 23.27 -11.22
C PRO A 258 28.67 22.50 -11.70
N PHE A 259 28.35 21.37 -11.09
CA PHE A 259 27.26 20.49 -11.52
C PHE A 259 25.98 20.67 -10.70
N GLY A 260 26.02 21.40 -9.57
CA GLY A 260 24.87 21.62 -8.70
C GLY A 260 25.19 22.08 -7.28
N THR A 261 24.16 22.34 -6.49
CA THR A 261 24.28 22.78 -5.09
C THR A 261 24.53 21.58 -4.18
N ILE A 262 25.81 21.37 -3.85
CA ILE A 262 26.22 20.33 -2.91
C ILE A 262 25.67 20.63 -1.51
N THR A 263 24.83 19.73 -0.99
CA THR A 263 24.33 19.75 0.38
C THR A 263 25.31 19.12 1.35
N SER A 264 26.09 18.13 0.92
CA SER A 264 27.19 17.54 1.69
C SER A 264 28.23 16.88 0.78
N ALA A 265 29.51 17.10 1.02
CA ALA A 265 30.61 16.33 0.43
C ALA A 265 31.47 15.78 1.57
N LYS A 266 31.88 14.51 1.48
CA LYS A 266 32.72 13.88 2.50
C LYS A 266 33.55 12.72 1.94
N VAL A 267 34.87 12.83 2.08
CA VAL A 267 35.85 11.77 1.86
C VAL A 267 35.85 10.83 3.06
N MET A 268 35.97 9.53 2.80
CA MET A 268 36.05 8.52 3.86
C MET A 268 37.52 8.28 4.19
N MET A 269 38.00 8.89 5.27
CA MET A 269 39.33 8.62 5.83
C MET A 269 39.36 7.31 6.64
N ASP A 270 40.54 6.73 6.80
CA ASP A 270 40.88 5.63 7.71
C ASP A 270 42.09 6.12 8.56
N GLY A 271 41.83 6.54 9.79
CA GLY A 271 42.79 7.34 10.54
C GLY A 271 43.15 8.63 9.79
N SER A 272 44.44 8.81 9.50
CA SER A 272 45.00 9.95 8.76
C SER A 272 45.07 9.76 7.23
N ARG A 273 44.59 8.65 6.67
CA ARG A 273 44.71 8.35 5.24
C ARG A 273 43.36 8.26 4.53
N SER A 274 43.23 8.84 3.34
CA SER A 274 42.06 8.65 2.47
C SER A 274 41.90 7.20 2.04
N ARG A 275 40.67 6.67 2.07
CA ARG A 275 40.33 5.34 1.54
C ARG A 275 40.17 5.33 0.02
N GLY A 276 40.50 6.43 -0.66
CA GLY A 276 40.32 6.60 -2.10
C GLY A 276 38.85 6.68 -2.53
N PHE A 277 37.92 6.98 -1.61
CA PHE A 277 36.51 7.19 -1.93
C PHE A 277 35.81 8.16 -0.97
N GLY A 278 34.72 8.76 -1.44
CA GLY A 278 33.87 9.68 -0.71
C GLY A 278 32.44 9.69 -1.24
N PHE A 279 31.63 10.58 -0.69
CA PHE A 279 30.25 10.81 -1.06
C PHE A 279 30.02 12.29 -1.37
N VAL A 280 29.17 12.57 -2.37
CA VAL A 280 28.74 13.93 -2.72
C VAL A 280 27.22 13.91 -2.89
N CYS A 281 26.51 14.64 -2.04
CA CYS A 281 25.07 14.81 -2.09
C CYS A 281 24.71 16.18 -2.65
N PHE A 282 23.89 16.21 -3.69
CA PHE A 282 23.33 17.43 -4.30
C PHE A 282 22.00 17.82 -3.65
N SER A 283 21.39 18.91 -4.13
CA SER A 283 20.01 19.30 -3.81
C SER A 283 18.98 18.52 -4.62
N SER A 284 19.23 18.30 -5.92
CA SER A 284 18.32 17.59 -6.82
C SER A 284 18.96 16.34 -7.45
N PRO A 285 18.16 15.35 -7.87
CA PRO A 285 18.67 14.14 -8.53
C PRO A 285 19.12 14.42 -9.98
N GLU A 286 18.69 15.55 -10.56
CA GLU A 286 19.03 15.99 -11.91
C GLU A 286 20.48 16.50 -11.95
N GLU A 287 20.86 17.38 -11.01
CA GLU A 287 22.26 17.79 -10.74
C GLU A 287 23.16 16.57 -10.49
N ALA A 288 22.71 15.64 -9.64
CA ALA A 288 23.45 14.43 -9.32
C ALA A 288 23.65 13.53 -10.56
N THR A 289 22.64 13.42 -11.42
CA THR A 289 22.73 12.66 -12.68
C THR A 289 23.69 13.33 -13.67
N LYS A 290 23.63 14.67 -13.82
CA LYS A 290 24.59 15.44 -14.63
C LYS A 290 26.03 15.21 -14.16
N ALA A 291 26.27 15.30 -12.85
CA ALA A 291 27.58 15.04 -12.25
C ALA A 291 28.06 13.60 -12.48
N VAL A 292 27.18 12.59 -12.47
CA VAL A 292 27.54 11.21 -12.85
C VAL A 292 27.99 11.15 -14.32
N THR A 293 27.29 11.81 -15.24
CA THR A 293 27.64 11.79 -16.67
C THR A 293 28.96 12.50 -16.97
N GLU A 294 29.25 13.64 -16.34
CA GLU A 294 30.42 14.47 -16.68
C GLU A 294 31.68 14.19 -15.83
N MET A 295 31.55 13.65 -14.61
CA MET A 295 32.70 13.36 -13.73
C MET A 295 33.13 11.89 -13.72
N ASN A 296 32.30 10.96 -14.18
CA ASN A 296 32.69 9.55 -14.25
C ASN A 296 33.71 9.31 -15.38
N GLY A 297 34.88 8.79 -15.03
CA GLY A 297 36.03 8.63 -15.92
C GLY A 297 36.96 9.84 -15.99
N ARG A 298 36.56 11.01 -15.46
CA ARG A 298 37.37 12.24 -15.51
C ARG A 298 38.61 12.10 -14.63
N ILE A 299 39.79 12.40 -15.18
CA ILE A 299 41.04 12.44 -14.41
C ILE A 299 41.06 13.68 -13.53
N VAL A 300 41.24 13.49 -12.23
CA VAL A 300 41.42 14.56 -11.24
C VAL A 300 42.72 14.26 -10.47
N ALA A 301 43.61 15.24 -10.42
CA ALA A 301 45.02 15.05 -10.09
C ALA A 301 45.67 13.95 -10.97
N THR A 302 45.83 12.74 -10.43
CA THR A 302 46.58 11.63 -11.04
C THR A 302 45.71 10.45 -11.47
N LYS A 303 44.43 10.41 -11.07
CA LYS A 303 43.56 9.22 -11.14
C LYS A 303 42.23 9.53 -11.84
N PRO A 304 41.72 8.65 -12.73
CA PRO A 304 40.36 8.76 -13.27
C PRO A 304 39.34 8.43 -12.18
N LEU A 305 38.44 9.36 -11.90
CA LEU A 305 37.37 9.18 -10.91
C LEU A 305 36.34 8.17 -11.42
N TYR A 306 35.76 7.39 -10.50
CA TYR A 306 34.56 6.58 -10.74
C TYR A 306 33.40 7.20 -9.97
N VAL A 307 32.33 7.59 -10.67
CA VAL A 307 31.18 8.29 -10.08
C VAL A 307 29.90 7.52 -10.42
N ALA A 308 29.13 7.18 -9.38
CA ALA A 308 27.86 6.46 -9.53
C ALA A 308 26.87 6.83 -8.40
N LEU A 309 25.59 6.49 -8.57
CA LEU A 309 24.59 6.67 -7.49
C LEU A 309 24.94 5.81 -6.27
N ALA A 310 24.87 6.40 -5.07
CA ALA A 310 25.31 5.79 -3.82
C ALA A 310 24.31 4.76 -3.25
N GLN A 311 24.38 3.52 -3.75
CA GLN A 311 23.67 2.38 -3.16
C GLN A 311 24.04 2.19 -1.68
N ARG A 312 23.05 1.95 -0.82
CA ARG A 312 23.31 1.66 0.60
C ARG A 312 23.85 0.25 0.80
N LYS A 313 24.59 0.06 1.90
CA LYS A 313 25.09 -1.27 2.31
C LYS A 313 23.94 -2.28 2.45
N GLU A 314 22.82 -1.87 3.05
CA GLU A 314 21.61 -2.70 3.21
C GLU A 314 21.02 -3.13 1.86
N GLU A 315 20.80 -2.18 0.94
CA GLU A 315 20.27 -2.43 -0.41
C GLU A 315 21.19 -3.36 -1.21
N ARG A 316 22.49 -3.07 -1.23
CA ARG A 316 23.51 -3.89 -1.92
C ARG A 316 23.55 -5.30 -1.35
N GLN A 317 23.46 -5.46 -0.03
CA GLN A 317 23.44 -6.76 0.64
C GLN A 317 22.15 -7.53 0.34
N ALA A 318 20.99 -6.86 0.29
CA ALA A 318 19.73 -7.47 -0.14
C ALA A 318 19.79 -7.91 -1.61
N HIS A 319 20.34 -7.08 -2.50
CA HIS A 319 20.47 -7.39 -3.93
C HIS A 319 21.41 -8.59 -4.17
N LEU A 320 22.56 -8.63 -3.49
CA LEU A 320 23.48 -9.77 -3.49
C LEU A 320 22.83 -11.04 -2.92
N THR A 321 22.05 -10.92 -1.84
CA THR A 321 21.36 -12.06 -1.22
C THR A 321 20.27 -12.62 -2.15
N ASN A 322 19.50 -11.75 -2.82
CA ASN A 322 18.52 -12.19 -3.82
C ASN A 322 19.19 -12.83 -5.03
N GLN A 323 20.30 -12.28 -5.52
CA GLN A 323 21.06 -12.87 -6.63
C GLN A 323 21.65 -14.25 -6.27
N TYR A 324 22.14 -14.42 -5.04
CA TYR A 324 22.57 -15.72 -4.51
C TYR A 324 21.39 -16.70 -4.39
N MET A 325 20.25 -16.24 -3.87
CA MET A 325 19.04 -17.04 -3.71
C MET A 325 18.45 -17.49 -5.06
N GLN A 326 18.50 -16.63 -6.09
CA GLN A 326 18.11 -16.97 -7.46
C GLN A 326 19.02 -18.04 -8.08
N ARG A 327 20.36 -17.96 -7.87
CA ARG A 327 21.28 -19.03 -8.29
C ARG A 327 21.04 -20.35 -7.56
N MET A 328 20.69 -20.31 -6.27
CA MET A 328 20.31 -21.51 -5.51
C MET A 328 18.96 -22.10 -5.99
N ALA A 329 18.02 -21.25 -6.41
CA ALA A 329 16.74 -21.68 -6.97
C ALA A 329 16.90 -22.35 -8.34
N SER A 330 17.73 -21.80 -9.24
CA SER A 330 17.98 -22.42 -10.56
C SER A 330 18.73 -23.75 -10.46
N VAL A 331 19.64 -23.92 -9.50
CA VAL A 331 20.30 -25.21 -9.24
C VAL A 331 19.33 -26.27 -8.68
N ARG A 332 18.25 -25.87 -8.00
CA ARG A 332 17.16 -26.77 -7.58
C ARG A 332 16.12 -27.07 -8.67
N ALA A 333 16.20 -26.41 -9.83
CA ALA A 333 15.24 -26.55 -10.92
C ALA A 333 15.60 -27.63 -11.96
N VAL A 334 16.68 -28.40 -11.74
CA VAL A 334 17.01 -29.57 -12.57
C VAL A 334 16.10 -30.74 -12.17
N PRO A 335 15.23 -31.27 -13.06
CA PRO A 335 14.39 -32.41 -12.70
C PRO A 335 15.23 -33.69 -12.60
N ASN A 336 15.15 -34.38 -11.46
CA ASN A 336 15.62 -35.77 -11.39
C ASN A 336 14.75 -36.62 -12.31
N GLN A 337 15.31 -37.05 -13.45
CA GLN A 337 14.66 -38.03 -14.31
C GLN A 337 14.52 -39.35 -13.56
N VAL A 338 13.29 -39.86 -13.46
CA VAL A 338 13.00 -41.10 -12.75
C VAL A 338 13.41 -42.28 -13.65
N ILE A 339 14.47 -42.98 -13.24
CA ILE A 339 14.93 -44.19 -13.94
C ILE A 339 13.90 -45.31 -13.70
N ASN A 340 13.21 -45.71 -14.77
CA ASN A 340 12.29 -46.85 -14.75
C ASN A 340 13.02 -48.09 -15.34
N PRO A 341 13.19 -49.20 -14.59
CA PRO A 341 14.19 -50.21 -14.95
C PRO A 341 13.64 -51.38 -15.77
N TYR A 342 13.58 -51.29 -17.11
CA TYR A 342 13.52 -52.48 -17.99
C TYR A 342 13.84 -52.16 -19.47
N GLN A 343 15.11 -52.32 -19.90
CA GLN A 343 15.47 -52.77 -21.26
C GLN A 343 17.00 -53.08 -21.37
N PRO A 344 17.44 -54.01 -22.25
CA PRO A 344 18.85 -54.33 -22.44
C PRO A 344 19.59 -53.31 -23.34
N ALA A 345 20.90 -53.20 -23.17
CA ALA A 345 21.74 -52.24 -23.91
C ALA A 345 22.46 -52.87 -25.13
N PRO A 346 22.64 -52.12 -26.23
CA PRO A 346 23.73 -52.29 -27.19
C PRO A 346 24.96 -51.43 -26.80
N PRO A 347 26.17 -51.69 -27.34
CA PRO A 347 27.42 -51.19 -26.76
C PRO A 347 27.96 -49.86 -27.32
N SER A 348 28.69 -49.14 -26.44
CA SER A 348 29.87 -48.28 -26.72
C SER A 348 29.80 -47.17 -27.80
N GLY A 349 29.78 -45.91 -27.36
CA GLY A 349 30.06 -44.75 -28.24
C GLY A 349 30.14 -43.40 -27.51
N TYR A 350 31.25 -42.68 -27.69
CA TYR A 350 31.61 -41.40 -27.05
C TYR A 350 30.51 -40.32 -27.05
N PHE A 351 30.35 -39.64 -25.91
CA PHE A 351 29.55 -38.41 -25.79
C PHE A 351 30.35 -37.17 -26.22
N MET A 352 29.77 -36.34 -27.10
CA MET A 352 30.17 -34.94 -27.27
C MET A 352 28.92 -34.10 -27.59
N ALA A 353 28.46 -33.30 -26.63
CA ALA A 353 27.19 -32.57 -26.75
C ALA A 353 27.40 -31.23 -27.47
N ALA A 354 26.86 -31.10 -28.69
CA ALA A 354 26.86 -29.87 -29.46
C ALA A 354 25.70 -28.92 -29.09
N ILE A 355 25.88 -27.63 -29.37
CA ILE A 355 24.88 -26.57 -29.10
C ILE A 355 23.87 -26.53 -30.26
N PRO A 356 22.55 -26.60 -30.01
CA PRO A 356 21.54 -26.35 -31.03
C PRO A 356 21.34 -24.83 -31.23
N GLN A 357 21.96 -24.28 -32.28
CA GLN A 357 21.75 -22.90 -32.72
C GLN A 357 20.62 -22.85 -33.75
N ALA A 358 19.64 -21.96 -33.56
CA ALA A 358 18.49 -21.85 -34.45
C ALA A 358 18.83 -21.18 -35.80
N GLN A 359 18.17 -21.67 -36.85
CA GLN A 359 18.32 -21.25 -38.25
C GLN A 359 16.93 -20.83 -38.74
N ASN A 360 16.70 -19.65 -39.33
CA ASN A 360 16.76 -19.29 -40.77
C ASN A 360 16.19 -17.84 -40.89
N ARG A 361 16.25 -17.04 -41.97
CA ARG A 361 16.70 -17.20 -43.37
C ARG A 361 16.86 -15.80 -44.03
N ALA A 362 17.95 -15.54 -44.75
CA ALA A 362 18.05 -14.60 -45.89
C ALA A 362 19.43 -14.78 -46.55
N ALA A 363 19.55 -14.57 -47.87
CA ALA A 363 20.82 -14.83 -48.59
C ALA A 363 20.99 -13.97 -49.85
N TYR A 364 22.24 -13.57 -50.14
CA TYR A 364 22.75 -13.15 -51.44
C TYR A 364 24.25 -13.55 -51.56
N TYR A 365 24.72 -13.80 -52.78
CA TYR A 365 26.07 -14.27 -53.19
C TYR A 365 26.81 -13.14 -53.96
N PRO A 366 28.09 -13.27 -54.43
CA PRO A 366 29.09 -14.33 -54.27
C PRO A 366 30.48 -13.81 -53.75
N ALA A 367 31.58 -14.55 -53.97
CA ALA A 367 32.89 -14.34 -53.31
C ALA A 367 34.11 -14.25 -54.27
N ALA A 368 35.18 -13.61 -53.80
CA ALA A 368 36.61 -13.80 -54.17
C ALA A 368 37.50 -13.14 -53.09
N GLY A 369 38.72 -13.59 -52.73
CA GLY A 369 39.45 -14.83 -53.04
C GLY A 369 40.89 -14.82 -52.45
N GLN A 370 41.59 -15.97 -52.52
CA GLN A 370 43.04 -16.20 -52.33
C GLN A 370 43.70 -16.17 -50.91
N MET A 371 44.48 -17.24 -50.63
CA MET A 371 45.84 -17.33 -50.01
C MET A 371 46.17 -16.68 -48.64
N ALA A 372 47.09 -17.21 -47.81
CA ALA A 372 47.78 -18.53 -47.75
C ALA A 372 48.40 -18.78 -46.33
N GLN A 373 49.01 -19.95 -46.13
CA GLN A 373 49.66 -20.42 -44.88
C GLN A 373 50.84 -19.56 -44.41
N LEU A 374 51.10 -19.51 -43.08
CA LEU A 374 52.42 -19.82 -42.47
C LEU A 374 52.44 -19.83 -40.91
N ARG A 375 53.28 -20.72 -40.36
CA ARG A 375 53.74 -20.95 -38.96
C ARG A 375 55.09 -21.74 -39.09
N PRO A 376 55.94 -21.98 -38.05
CA PRO A 376 55.72 -21.87 -36.59
C PRO A 376 56.88 -21.37 -35.68
N SER A 377 56.52 -20.78 -34.52
CA SER A 377 57.16 -20.99 -33.19
C SER A 377 58.66 -20.60 -32.99
N PRO A 378 59.40 -21.08 -31.95
CA PRO A 378 59.64 -20.30 -30.70
C PRO A 378 61.13 -20.21 -30.29
N ARG A 379 61.47 -19.84 -29.03
CA ARG A 379 62.41 -20.59 -28.12
C ARG A 379 62.65 -19.92 -26.72
N TRP A 380 62.64 -20.81 -25.73
CA TRP A 380 62.78 -20.83 -24.24
C TRP A 380 64.11 -20.26 -23.63
N ALA A 381 64.46 -20.32 -22.31
CA ALA A 381 64.04 -21.08 -21.10
C ALA A 381 64.11 -20.17 -19.82
N THR A 382 64.08 -20.55 -18.52
CA THR A 382 64.17 -21.78 -17.68
C THR A 382 62.94 -21.88 -16.71
N GLN A 383 62.76 -22.62 -15.59
CA GLN A 383 63.50 -23.44 -14.58
C GLN A 383 64.40 -22.69 -13.56
N ASN A 384 64.61 -23.11 -12.29
CA ASN A 384 64.15 -24.31 -11.50
C ASN A 384 63.78 -23.86 -10.03
N ILE A 385 63.66 -24.60 -8.91
CA ILE A 385 63.98 -25.99 -8.46
C ILE A 385 62.88 -26.54 -7.47
N ARG A 386 63.18 -27.39 -6.45
CA ARG A 386 62.20 -28.20 -5.67
C ARG A 386 62.70 -28.74 -4.29
N PRO A 387 61.87 -29.42 -3.44
CA PRO A 387 61.64 -30.90 -3.46
C PRO A 387 60.17 -31.37 -3.17
N GLN A 388 59.88 -32.53 -2.51
CA GLN A 388 58.52 -33.12 -2.33
C GLN A 388 58.26 -33.94 -1.03
N HIS A 389 56.99 -34.01 -0.57
CA HIS A 389 56.35 -35.16 0.14
C HIS A 389 54.81 -35.16 -0.17
N PHE A 390 54.13 -36.18 -0.74
CA PHE A 390 53.70 -37.52 -0.24
C PHE A 390 52.62 -37.47 0.88
N GLN A 391 51.49 -38.22 0.87
CA GLN A 391 50.81 -39.05 -0.16
C GLN A 391 49.25 -38.84 -0.06
N SER A 392 48.22 -39.73 -0.13
CA SER A 392 47.98 -41.19 -0.26
C SER A 392 46.53 -41.53 -0.74
N MET A 393 46.30 -42.71 -1.35
CA MET A 393 45.03 -43.45 -1.64
C MET A 393 45.38 -44.96 -1.77
N PRO A 394 44.49 -46.00 -1.77
CA PRO A 394 43.05 -46.02 -2.08
C PRO A 394 42.15 -46.88 -1.12
N THR A 395 40.94 -47.26 -1.55
CA THR A 395 39.95 -48.11 -0.86
C THR A 395 40.01 -49.61 -1.24
N ALA A 396 39.55 -50.51 -0.35
CA ALA A 396 39.33 -51.94 -0.66
C ALA A 396 38.17 -52.61 0.13
N VAL A 397 37.56 -53.58 -0.55
CA VAL A 397 36.32 -54.38 -0.34
C VAL A 397 36.32 -55.35 0.87
N ARG A 398 35.16 -55.67 1.50
CA ARG A 398 34.50 -57.04 1.52
C ARG A 398 33.60 -57.46 2.74
N ALA A 399 32.33 -57.82 2.41
CA ALA A 399 31.41 -58.85 2.97
C ALA A 399 30.77 -58.80 4.40
N SER A 400 29.64 -59.55 4.49
CA SER A 400 28.64 -59.74 5.58
C SER A 400 28.96 -61.00 6.48
N PRO A 401 28.11 -61.57 7.41
CA PRO A 401 26.61 -61.68 7.45
C PRO A 401 25.94 -61.47 8.87
N PRO A 402 24.95 -62.25 9.42
CA PRO A 402 23.51 -61.87 9.42
C PRO A 402 22.68 -62.06 10.74
N ARG A 403 21.33 -61.94 10.64
CA ARG A 403 20.23 -62.31 11.62
C ARG A 403 19.98 -61.31 12.77
N ALA A 404 18.80 -61.20 13.43
CA ALA A 404 17.53 -61.97 13.39
C ALA A 404 16.24 -61.11 13.59
N GLN A 405 15.07 -61.76 13.73
CA GLN A 405 13.69 -61.22 13.54
C GLN A 405 12.83 -61.17 14.84
N SER A 406 11.86 -60.23 14.93
CA SER A 406 10.52 -60.36 15.59
C SER A 406 9.70 -59.07 15.34
N PHE A 407 8.40 -59.04 14.97
CA PHE A 407 7.16 -59.41 15.70
C PHE A 407 7.01 -58.75 17.09
N SER A 408 5.84 -58.26 17.58
CA SER A 408 4.53 -57.91 16.96
C SER A 408 3.56 -57.26 17.98
N THR A 409 2.53 -56.55 17.50
CA THR A 409 1.15 -56.40 18.06
C THR A 409 0.82 -55.64 19.37
N MET A 410 -0.30 -54.88 19.27
CA MET A 410 -1.39 -54.65 20.25
C MET A 410 -1.40 -53.48 21.28
N ARG A 411 -2.64 -53.04 21.51
CA ARG A 411 -3.23 -52.09 22.50
C ARG A 411 -3.59 -52.84 23.82
N PRO A 412 -4.18 -52.26 24.90
CA PRO A 412 -4.96 -51.01 24.99
C PRO A 412 -4.71 -50.09 26.22
N ALA A 413 -5.61 -49.12 26.38
CA ALA A 413 -5.64 -47.97 27.30
C ALA A 413 -5.71 -48.26 28.82
N THR A 414 -5.45 -47.22 29.64
CA THR A 414 -6.48 -46.63 30.55
C THR A 414 -6.05 -45.29 31.21
N HIS A 415 -7.06 -44.52 31.62
CA HIS A 415 -7.18 -43.40 32.59
C HIS A 415 -6.03 -42.45 33.02
N VAL A 416 -6.36 -41.15 32.98
CA VAL A 416 -5.86 -39.98 33.76
C VAL A 416 -6.35 -40.02 35.24
N PRO A 417 -5.93 -39.14 36.21
CA PRO A 417 -5.20 -37.85 36.10
C PRO A 417 -4.12 -37.52 37.19
N ARG A 418 -3.68 -36.24 37.20
CA ARG A 418 -3.23 -35.36 38.34
C ARG A 418 -1.74 -35.30 38.80
N MET A 419 -1.21 -34.08 38.63
CA MET A 419 -0.52 -33.21 39.63
C MET A 419 1.01 -33.26 39.94
N MET A 420 1.59 -32.05 39.83
CA MET A 420 2.62 -31.39 40.68
C MET A 420 4.10 -31.87 40.73
N SER A 421 4.94 -31.00 40.15
CA SER A 421 6.21 -30.42 40.69
C SER A 421 7.45 -31.28 41.01
N THR A 422 8.60 -30.86 40.44
CA THR A 422 9.95 -30.89 41.05
C THR A 422 10.88 -29.85 40.36
N PRO A 423 12.05 -29.44 40.93
CA PRO A 423 12.72 -28.17 40.58
C PRO A 423 14.21 -28.21 40.15
N ARG A 424 14.74 -27.06 39.65
CA ARG A 424 16.18 -26.68 39.44
C ARG A 424 16.96 -27.58 38.42
N VAL A 425 18.16 -27.28 37.88
CA VAL A 425 19.21 -26.22 38.05
C VAL A 425 19.64 -25.66 36.65
N ALA A 426 20.48 -24.62 36.63
CA ALA A 426 20.91 -23.69 35.57
C ALA A 426 21.75 -24.19 34.34
N THR A 427 22.43 -23.21 33.70
CA THR A 427 23.59 -23.26 32.76
C THR A 427 23.41 -23.42 31.22
N GLN A 428 23.40 -22.24 30.56
CA GLN A 428 24.12 -21.84 29.34
C GLN A 428 23.91 -22.47 27.93
N SER A 429 23.85 -21.54 26.95
CA SER A 429 24.16 -21.66 25.51
C SER A 429 23.42 -22.69 24.63
N MET A 430 22.54 -22.20 23.75
CA MET A 430 22.78 -22.11 22.29
C MET A 430 21.59 -21.42 21.58
N ALA A 431 21.77 -20.99 20.33
CA ALA A 431 20.76 -20.23 19.57
C ALA A 431 20.03 -21.08 18.51
N PRO A 432 18.71 -20.89 18.30
CA PRO A 432 18.02 -21.28 17.07
C PRO A 432 17.60 -20.08 16.21
N ARG A 433 17.67 -20.23 14.88
CA ARG A 433 17.11 -19.27 13.91
C ARG A 433 15.65 -19.63 13.61
N PRO A 434 14.71 -18.67 13.57
CA PRO A 434 13.35 -18.95 13.10
C PRO A 434 13.31 -19.09 11.57
N ALA A 435 12.46 -19.99 11.07
CA ALA A 435 12.09 -20.05 9.67
C ALA A 435 10.72 -19.37 9.48
N SER A 436 10.62 -18.45 8.51
CA SER A 436 9.38 -17.73 8.19
C SER A 436 8.96 -17.98 6.74
N ALA A 437 7.81 -18.61 6.54
CA ALA A 437 7.18 -18.74 5.23
C ALA A 437 6.33 -17.50 4.91
N VAL A 438 6.37 -17.02 3.66
CA VAL A 438 5.52 -15.94 3.14
C VAL A 438 5.16 -16.29 1.68
N PRO A 439 3.89 -16.20 1.26
CA PRO A 439 3.47 -16.56 -0.10
C PRO A 439 3.75 -15.45 -1.14
N SER A 440 3.73 -15.86 -2.41
CA SER A 440 4.10 -15.05 -3.58
C SER A 440 3.10 -13.97 -3.96
N ALA A 441 3.58 -12.91 -4.64
CA ALA A 441 2.76 -11.91 -5.34
C ALA A 441 3.17 -11.82 -6.83
N VAL A 442 2.23 -11.45 -7.69
CA VAL A 442 2.41 -11.36 -9.16
C VAL A 442 2.87 -9.97 -9.63
N PRO A 443 3.62 -9.86 -10.74
CA PRO A 443 4.20 -8.60 -11.22
C PRO A 443 3.23 -7.77 -12.08
N VAL A 444 3.35 -6.45 -11.99
CA VAL A 444 2.68 -5.47 -12.86
C VAL A 444 3.68 -4.98 -13.92
N ARG A 445 3.23 -4.79 -15.18
CA ARG A 445 4.04 -4.20 -16.26
C ARG A 445 3.96 -2.68 -16.25
N GLY A 446 5.09 -2.02 -16.53
CA GLY A 446 5.21 -0.56 -16.60
C GLY A 446 4.90 0.05 -17.99
N VAL A 447 4.82 1.37 -18.02
CA VAL A 447 4.48 2.20 -19.20
C VAL A 447 5.74 2.90 -19.76
N PRO A 448 5.96 2.96 -21.08
CA PRO A 448 7.02 3.75 -21.70
C PRO A 448 6.56 5.17 -22.11
N GLN A 449 7.45 6.16 -21.99
CA GLN A 449 7.31 7.50 -22.59
C GLN A 449 8.11 7.60 -23.90
N PHE A 450 7.69 8.46 -24.84
CA PHE A 450 8.57 8.99 -25.90
C PHE A 450 8.28 10.46 -26.24
N LYS A 451 9.15 11.07 -27.07
CA LYS A 451 9.33 12.53 -27.23
C LYS A 451 8.80 13.12 -28.55
N TYR A 452 8.73 14.45 -28.62
CA TYR A 452 8.30 15.27 -29.76
C TYR A 452 9.19 15.20 -31.02
N GLY A 453 8.56 15.48 -32.18
CA GLY A 453 9.13 15.82 -33.48
C GLY A 453 8.00 16.30 -34.43
N ALA A 454 8.28 17.16 -35.41
CA ALA A 454 7.23 17.88 -36.18
C ALA A 454 7.41 17.82 -37.72
N GLY A 455 6.33 17.97 -38.50
CA GLY A 455 6.41 18.05 -39.98
C GLY A 455 5.06 18.07 -40.74
N VAL A 456 4.69 19.26 -41.25
CA VAL A 456 3.47 19.63 -42.00
C VAL A 456 3.22 18.85 -43.32
N ARG A 457 1.98 18.36 -43.57
CA ARG A 457 1.22 18.52 -44.85
C ARG A 457 -0.23 17.98 -44.82
N ASN A 458 -1.04 18.37 -45.82
CA ASN A 458 -2.47 18.11 -46.02
C ASN A 458 -2.82 18.27 -47.53
N PRO A 459 -3.98 17.86 -48.09
CA PRO A 459 -4.84 16.68 -47.88
C PRO A 459 -4.89 15.73 -49.12
N GLN A 460 -5.57 14.58 -49.05
CA GLN A 460 -6.46 14.11 -50.15
C GLN A 460 -7.41 12.95 -49.75
N HIS A 461 -8.55 12.85 -50.45
CA HIS A 461 -9.65 11.90 -50.19
C HIS A 461 -9.34 10.44 -50.60
N HIS A 462 -9.93 9.47 -49.89
CA HIS A 462 -10.38 8.18 -50.44
C HIS A 462 -11.56 7.61 -49.63
N MET A 463 -12.28 6.64 -50.20
CA MET A 463 -13.62 6.23 -49.76
C MET A 463 -13.62 5.04 -48.78
N ALA A 464 -14.70 4.89 -48.01
CA ALA A 464 -14.93 3.76 -47.10
C ALA A 464 -15.73 2.60 -47.75
N PRO A 465 -15.59 1.38 -47.23
CA PRO A 465 -16.65 0.38 -47.19
C PRO A 465 -17.23 0.23 -45.77
N ALA A 466 -18.50 -0.15 -45.64
CA ALA A 466 -19.21 -0.22 -44.36
C ALA A 466 -19.01 -1.57 -43.63
N GLN A 467 -19.03 -1.53 -42.30
CA GLN A 467 -19.38 -2.66 -41.44
C GLN A 467 -20.38 -2.22 -40.36
N VAL A 468 -21.25 -3.14 -39.95
CA VAL A 468 -22.44 -2.83 -39.13
C VAL A 468 -22.08 -2.80 -37.64
N GLY A 469 -22.33 -1.66 -37.00
CA GLY A 469 -22.26 -1.47 -35.54
C GLY A 469 -23.58 -0.89 -35.01
N MET A 470 -23.90 -1.16 -33.74
CA MET A 470 -25.15 -0.70 -33.12
C MET A 470 -25.18 0.82 -32.93
N PRO A 471 -26.36 1.46 -32.99
CA PRO A 471 -26.47 2.92 -32.90
C PRO A 471 -26.07 3.43 -31.51
N GLN A 472 -25.01 4.24 -31.46
CA GLN A 472 -24.79 5.16 -30.35
C GLN A 472 -25.70 6.37 -30.52
N ALA A 473 -26.28 6.87 -29.42
CA ALA A 473 -27.00 8.14 -29.44
C ALA A 473 -26.01 9.27 -29.81
N ALA A 474 -26.45 10.15 -30.73
CA ALA A 474 -25.65 11.26 -31.22
C ALA A 474 -26.27 12.57 -30.67
N VAL A 475 -25.54 13.26 -29.78
CA VAL A 475 -26.13 14.33 -28.97
C VAL A 475 -26.35 15.59 -29.81
N HIS A 476 -27.61 15.84 -30.16
CA HIS A 476 -28.02 16.92 -31.05
C HIS A 476 -28.33 18.19 -30.26
N VAL A 477 -27.54 19.25 -30.47
CA VAL A 477 -27.84 20.62 -30.03
C VAL A 477 -28.16 21.42 -31.28
N GLN A 478 -29.26 22.19 -31.29
CA GLN A 478 -29.67 22.94 -32.49
C GLN A 478 -28.56 23.87 -32.98
N GLY A 479 -28.09 23.65 -34.21
CA GLY A 479 -27.09 24.46 -34.88
C GLY A 479 -25.65 23.92 -34.90
N GLN A 480 -25.36 22.73 -34.35
CA GLN A 480 -24.02 22.11 -34.44
C GLN A 480 -24.08 20.60 -34.68
N GLU A 481 -23.06 20.04 -35.37
CA GLU A 481 -22.94 18.59 -35.62
C GLU A 481 -22.98 17.78 -34.31
N PRO A 482 -23.66 16.63 -34.26
CA PRO A 482 -23.90 15.94 -33.00
C PRO A 482 -22.62 15.32 -32.42
N LEU A 483 -22.34 15.60 -31.15
CA LEU A 483 -21.16 15.05 -30.48
C LEU A 483 -21.45 13.58 -30.12
N THR A 484 -20.60 12.66 -30.58
CA THR A 484 -20.69 11.23 -30.23
C THR A 484 -19.55 10.84 -29.29
N ALA A 485 -19.78 9.81 -28.46
CA ALA A 485 -18.73 9.24 -27.62
C ALA A 485 -17.52 8.74 -28.45
N SER A 486 -17.76 8.26 -29.67
CA SER A 486 -16.72 7.86 -30.64
C SER A 486 -15.85 9.05 -31.08
N MET A 487 -16.46 10.17 -31.48
CA MET A 487 -15.73 11.40 -31.85
C MET A 487 -14.93 11.96 -30.68
N LEU A 488 -15.50 11.95 -29.47
CA LEU A 488 -14.79 12.39 -28.27
C LEU A 488 -13.58 11.49 -27.98
N ALA A 489 -13.73 10.16 -28.07
CA ALA A 489 -12.66 9.20 -27.81
C ALA A 489 -11.49 9.27 -28.82
N ALA A 490 -11.73 9.80 -30.03
CA ALA A 490 -10.70 9.98 -31.06
C ALA A 490 -9.81 11.22 -30.85
N ALA A 491 -10.28 12.22 -30.09
CA ALA A 491 -9.56 13.48 -29.90
C ALA A 491 -8.56 13.45 -28.72
N PRO A 492 -7.48 14.25 -28.75
CA PRO A 492 -6.58 14.45 -27.60
C PRO A 492 -7.32 14.90 -26.33
N PRO A 493 -6.92 14.49 -25.12
CA PRO A 493 -7.67 14.76 -23.88
C PRO A 493 -7.97 16.24 -23.58
N GLN A 494 -7.11 17.16 -24.06
CA GLN A 494 -7.30 18.59 -23.91
C GLN A 494 -8.39 19.14 -24.86
N GLU A 495 -8.44 18.62 -26.09
CA GLU A 495 -9.51 18.93 -27.06
C GLU A 495 -10.85 18.30 -26.65
N GLN A 496 -10.85 17.13 -26.00
CA GLN A 496 -12.07 16.53 -25.42
C GLN A 496 -12.74 17.48 -24.42
N LYS A 497 -11.97 18.11 -23.54
CA LYS A 497 -12.50 19.09 -22.57
C LYS A 497 -12.97 20.37 -23.27
N GLN A 498 -12.26 20.83 -24.31
CA GLN A 498 -12.70 21.99 -25.09
C GLN A 498 -14.05 21.73 -25.79
N MET A 499 -14.19 20.62 -26.53
CA MET A 499 -15.44 20.27 -27.23
C MET A 499 -16.63 20.12 -26.27
N LEU A 500 -16.43 19.53 -25.09
CA LEU A 500 -17.48 19.47 -24.06
C LEU A 500 -17.80 20.87 -23.51
N GLY A 501 -16.79 21.73 -23.33
CA GLY A 501 -16.94 23.10 -22.84
C GLY A 501 -17.76 23.97 -23.78
N GLU A 502 -17.47 23.91 -25.08
CA GLU A 502 -18.18 24.64 -26.14
C GLU A 502 -19.66 24.21 -26.25
N ARG A 503 -20.00 22.97 -25.89
CA ARG A 503 -21.39 22.47 -25.85
C ARG A 503 -22.12 22.81 -24.54
N LEU A 504 -21.41 22.74 -23.41
CA LEU A 504 -21.99 23.03 -22.09
C LEU A 504 -22.18 24.53 -21.85
N PHE A 505 -21.25 25.38 -22.31
CA PHE A 505 -21.25 26.81 -22.00
C PHE A 505 -22.52 27.55 -22.42
N PRO A 506 -23.08 27.40 -23.64
CA PRO A 506 -24.31 28.09 -24.03
C PRO A 506 -25.53 27.65 -23.21
N LEU A 507 -25.61 26.35 -22.87
CA LEU A 507 -26.69 25.80 -22.04
C LEU A 507 -26.62 26.36 -20.61
N ILE A 508 -25.42 26.46 -20.05
CA ILE A 508 -25.17 27.03 -18.72
C ILE A 508 -25.39 28.55 -18.73
N GLN A 509 -25.00 29.25 -19.80
CA GLN A 509 -25.19 30.70 -19.96
C GLN A 509 -26.67 31.08 -20.00
N ASN A 510 -27.53 30.26 -20.60
CA ASN A 510 -28.98 30.44 -20.58
C ASN A 510 -29.61 30.24 -19.18
N MET A 511 -28.89 29.67 -18.21
CA MET A 511 -29.37 29.46 -16.84
C MET A 511 -28.74 30.44 -15.84
N HIS A 512 -27.43 30.68 -15.92
CA HIS A 512 -26.70 31.63 -15.07
C HIS A 512 -25.72 32.50 -15.88
N PRO A 513 -26.22 33.54 -16.58
CA PRO A 513 -25.41 34.38 -17.47
C PRO A 513 -24.15 34.98 -16.81
N THR A 514 -24.22 35.32 -15.53
CA THR A 514 -23.16 35.99 -14.76
C THR A 514 -22.06 35.05 -14.23
N LEU A 515 -22.33 33.74 -14.14
CA LEU A 515 -21.41 32.76 -13.55
C LEU A 515 -20.97 31.66 -14.55
N ALA A 516 -21.55 31.63 -15.75
CA ALA A 516 -21.38 30.56 -16.73
C ALA A 516 -19.93 30.11 -16.95
N GLY A 517 -18.98 31.03 -17.15
CA GLY A 517 -17.57 30.69 -17.36
C GLY A 517 -16.93 29.94 -16.17
N LYS A 518 -17.28 30.31 -14.93
CA LYS A 518 -16.79 29.62 -13.72
C LYS A 518 -17.46 28.26 -13.54
N ILE A 519 -18.77 28.19 -13.78
CA ILE A 519 -19.56 26.95 -13.70
C ILE A 519 -19.07 25.93 -14.74
N THR A 520 -18.94 26.32 -16.01
CA THR A 520 -18.39 25.45 -17.06
C THR A 520 -16.97 25.01 -16.72
N GLY A 521 -16.11 25.90 -16.21
CA GLY A 521 -14.76 25.56 -15.76
C GLY A 521 -14.74 24.45 -14.70
N MET A 522 -15.57 24.59 -13.66
CA MET A 522 -15.71 23.56 -12.61
C MET A 522 -16.32 22.25 -13.12
N LEU A 523 -17.35 22.32 -13.96
CA LEU A 523 -17.96 21.12 -14.54
C LEU A 523 -17.00 20.39 -15.47
N LEU A 524 -16.11 21.08 -16.18
CA LEU A 524 -15.07 20.44 -16.99
C LEU A 524 -14.04 19.63 -16.19
N GLU A 525 -13.97 19.75 -14.86
CA GLU A 525 -13.15 18.85 -14.03
C GLU A 525 -13.80 17.46 -13.82
N ILE A 526 -15.10 17.30 -14.11
CA ILE A 526 -15.86 16.05 -13.99
C ILE A 526 -15.49 15.06 -15.11
N ASP A 527 -15.69 13.75 -14.89
CA ASP A 527 -15.45 12.70 -15.88
C ASP A 527 -16.24 12.91 -17.19
N ASN A 528 -15.58 12.68 -18.33
CA ASN A 528 -16.14 12.95 -19.66
C ASN A 528 -17.42 12.16 -19.95
N SER A 529 -17.61 10.98 -19.34
CA SER A 529 -18.84 10.20 -19.44
C SER A 529 -20.04 10.80 -18.70
N GLU A 530 -19.80 11.48 -17.57
CA GLU A 530 -20.87 12.18 -16.83
C GLU A 530 -21.22 13.51 -17.54
N LEU A 531 -20.23 14.19 -18.13
CA LEU A 531 -20.46 15.37 -18.97
C LEU A 531 -21.25 15.08 -20.25
N LEU A 532 -21.03 13.91 -20.88
CA LEU A 532 -21.88 13.45 -21.99
C LEU A 532 -23.33 13.19 -21.52
N HIS A 533 -23.53 12.52 -20.38
CA HIS A 533 -24.87 12.30 -19.81
C HIS A 533 -25.57 13.63 -19.42
N MET A 534 -24.83 14.64 -19.01
CA MET A 534 -25.37 16.00 -18.77
C MET A 534 -25.79 16.70 -20.07
N LEU A 535 -25.13 16.43 -21.20
CA LEU A 535 -25.57 16.93 -22.51
C LEU A 535 -26.80 16.17 -23.04
N GLU A 536 -27.00 14.91 -22.64
CA GLU A 536 -28.19 14.12 -22.94
C GLU A 536 -29.39 14.46 -22.04
N SER A 537 -29.16 14.83 -20.78
CA SER A 537 -30.20 15.08 -19.77
C SER A 537 -30.14 16.52 -19.22
N PRO A 538 -31.07 17.41 -19.63
CA PRO A 538 -31.10 18.80 -19.13
C PRO A 538 -31.42 18.89 -17.63
N GLU A 539 -32.07 17.88 -17.06
CA GLU A 539 -32.29 17.76 -15.60
C GLU A 539 -30.97 17.44 -14.87
N SER A 540 -30.19 16.50 -15.41
CA SER A 540 -28.84 16.17 -14.90
C SER A 540 -27.90 17.38 -14.98
N LEU A 541 -27.98 18.18 -16.06
CA LEU A 541 -27.22 19.42 -16.20
C LEU A 541 -27.64 20.46 -15.16
N ARG A 542 -28.95 20.72 -15.00
CA ARG A 542 -29.47 21.67 -14.00
C ARG A 542 -29.01 21.33 -12.59
N SER A 543 -29.25 20.09 -12.13
CA SER A 543 -28.86 19.68 -10.79
C SER A 543 -27.35 19.80 -10.52
N LYS A 544 -26.50 19.65 -11.55
CA LYS A 544 -25.04 19.83 -11.43
C LYS A 544 -24.61 21.30 -11.48
N VAL A 545 -25.34 22.13 -12.22
CA VAL A 545 -25.16 23.59 -12.22
C VAL A 545 -25.56 24.20 -10.88
N ASP A 546 -26.66 23.76 -10.28
CA ASP A 546 -27.09 24.18 -8.93
C ASP A 546 -26.04 23.81 -7.86
N GLU A 547 -25.48 22.60 -7.93
CA GLU A 547 -24.37 22.15 -7.06
C GLU A 547 -23.14 23.05 -7.20
N ALA A 548 -22.73 23.38 -8.44
CA ALA A 548 -21.61 24.27 -8.71
C ALA A 548 -21.88 25.72 -8.24
N VAL A 549 -23.10 26.23 -8.40
CA VAL A 549 -23.51 27.55 -7.90
C VAL A 549 -23.43 27.62 -6.37
N ALA A 550 -23.92 26.60 -5.65
CA ALA A 550 -23.83 26.53 -4.20
C ALA A 550 -22.36 26.53 -3.71
N VAL A 551 -21.47 25.79 -4.38
CA VAL A 551 -20.03 25.80 -4.07
C VAL A 551 -19.39 27.18 -4.34
N LEU A 552 -19.74 27.84 -5.45
CA LEU A 552 -19.24 29.19 -5.77
C LEU A 552 -19.72 30.26 -4.78
N GLN A 553 -20.95 30.16 -4.27
CA GLN A 553 -21.46 31.04 -3.22
C GLN A 553 -20.74 30.80 -1.88
N ALA A 554 -20.54 29.52 -1.50
CA ALA A 554 -19.80 29.16 -0.30
C ALA A 554 -18.32 29.57 -0.34
N HIS A 555 -17.71 29.66 -1.53
CA HIS A 555 -16.36 30.19 -1.70
C HIS A 555 -16.34 31.72 -1.51
N GLN A 556 -17.26 32.45 -2.17
CA GLN A 556 -17.35 33.91 -2.05
C GLN A 556 -17.62 34.38 -0.61
N ALA A 557 -18.42 33.65 0.16
CA ALA A 557 -18.64 33.92 1.59
C ALA A 557 -17.35 33.76 2.44
N LYS A 558 -16.45 32.84 2.04
CA LYS A 558 -15.14 32.66 2.68
C LYS A 558 -14.13 33.72 2.26
N GLU A 559 -14.13 34.13 0.99
CA GLU A 559 -13.30 35.25 0.52
C GLU A 559 -13.72 36.58 1.14
N ALA A 560 -15.02 36.81 1.32
CA ALA A 560 -15.56 37.99 2.00
C ALA A 560 -15.15 38.06 3.48
N THR A 561 -15.05 36.92 4.17
CA THR A 561 -14.59 36.83 5.57
C THR A 561 -13.07 36.80 5.73
N GLN A 562 -12.30 36.81 4.65
CA GLN A 562 -10.82 36.79 4.65
C GLN A 562 -10.17 38.10 4.17
N LYS A 563 -10.94 39.16 3.89
CA LYS A 563 -10.39 40.50 3.60
C LYS A 563 -10.26 41.32 4.89
N PRO A 564 -9.05 41.55 5.43
CA PRO A 564 -8.86 42.45 6.56
C PRO A 564 -9.14 43.91 6.15
N VAL A 565 -9.57 44.73 7.11
CA VAL A 565 -9.89 46.15 6.87
C VAL A 565 -8.61 46.97 6.81
N THR A 566 -8.22 47.39 5.60
CA THR A 566 -7.11 48.32 5.37
C THR A 566 -7.53 49.47 4.43
N ASN A 567 -8.07 50.55 5.01
CA ASN A 567 -7.79 51.96 4.66
C ASN A 567 -8.94 52.90 5.07
N THR A 568 -8.77 53.67 6.16
CA THR A 568 -9.51 54.94 6.40
C THR A 568 -8.80 55.77 7.49
N ALA A 569 -7.63 56.34 7.19
CA ALA A 569 -6.81 57.02 8.21
C ALA A 569 -5.87 58.16 7.73
N VAL A 570 -6.10 58.80 6.57
CA VAL A 570 -5.39 60.05 6.20
C VAL A 570 -6.31 60.97 5.37
N ALA A 571 -6.72 62.11 5.94
CA ALA A 571 -7.15 63.36 5.24
C ALA A 571 -7.81 64.36 6.22
N ALA A 572 -7.03 64.97 7.14
CA ALA A 572 -7.55 65.99 8.07
C ALA A 572 -6.45 66.93 8.62
N SER A 573 -5.63 67.53 7.74
CA SER A 573 -4.71 68.63 8.08
C SER A 573 -4.17 69.32 6.82
N VAL A 574 -4.82 70.42 6.45
CA VAL A 574 -4.33 71.70 5.85
C VAL A 574 -5.58 72.50 5.45
#